data_AF-A0A8S1Y2S5-F1
#
_entry.id   AF-A0A8S1Y2S5-F1
#
_cell.length_a   1.000
_cell.length_b   1.000
_cell.length_c   1.000
_cell.angle_alpha   90.00
_cell.angle_beta   90.00
_cell.angle_gamma   90.00
#
_symmetry.space_group_name_H-M   'P 1'
#
loop_
_entity.id
_entity.type
_entity.pdbx_description
1 polymer ?
#
loop_
_entity_poly.entity_id
_entity_poly.type
_entity_poly.pdbx_seq_one_letter_code
_entity_poly.pdbx_strand_id
1 'polypeptide(L)'
;MSVTQSLEDNLTILNKNNDSCDTPITCQRRINWKVEMRKMVLTKLPIKKTAPRLNKSIKSKNIPKNISKVITQQILKGYYNDLIQCNLKTFISFIKKNKNILNLPSLLRLIKPHKNPEVNSLHQCFRKICWYFIKKQYVTYVFNSKIKDPQWHLQYRNAILKIFRNI
;
A
#
# COMPACT_ATOMS: atom_id res chain seq x y z
N MET A 1 -24.31 73.25 -12.50
CA MET A 1 -25.77 73.48 -12.49
C MET A 1 -26.40 72.18 -12.93
N SER A 2 -27.09 71.48 -12.03
CA SER A 2 -28.54 71.59 -11.80
C SER A 2 -29.33 70.77 -12.84
N VAL A 3 -30.35 69.97 -12.55
CA VAL A 3 -30.98 69.35 -11.37
C VAL A 3 -32.35 68.90 -11.91
N THR A 4 -32.75 67.65 -11.65
CA THR A 4 -34.13 67.09 -11.85
C THR A 4 -34.74 67.25 -13.27
N GLN A 5 -35.95 66.81 -13.65
CA GLN A 5 -37.16 66.16 -13.05
C GLN A 5 -37.80 65.29 -14.19
N SER A 6 -38.72 64.31 -14.06
CA SER A 6 -39.50 63.71 -12.95
C SER A 6 -40.10 62.33 -13.37
N LEU A 7 -40.98 61.80 -12.51
CA LEU A 7 -42.17 60.94 -12.68
C LEU A 7 -42.98 61.18 -13.99
N GLU A 8 -43.93 60.36 -14.45
CA GLU A 8 -44.92 59.43 -13.85
C GLU A 8 -45.32 58.36 -14.93
N ASP A 9 -46.12 57.29 -14.77
CA ASP A 9 -46.91 56.67 -13.68
C ASP A 9 -47.20 55.16 -14.02
N ASN A 10 -47.87 54.43 -13.12
CA ASN A 10 -48.76 53.26 -13.22
C ASN A 10 -48.24 51.98 -12.54
N LEU A 11 -48.97 51.24 -11.70
CA LEU A 11 -50.07 51.48 -10.75
C LEU A 11 -50.23 50.10 -10.03
N THR A 12 -50.36 50.09 -8.71
CA THR A 12 -50.96 49.00 -7.89
C THR A 12 -50.55 47.52 -8.12
N ILE A 13 -49.89 46.92 -7.12
CA ILE A 13 -50.51 45.81 -6.35
C ILE A 13 -50.37 46.11 -4.85
N LEU A 14 -51.51 45.99 -4.14
CA LEU A 14 -51.69 46.35 -2.75
C LEU A 14 -51.30 45.21 -1.78
N ASN A 15 -50.26 45.47 -1.00
CA ASN A 15 -50.21 45.44 0.47
C ASN A 15 -51.18 44.54 1.28
N LYS A 16 -50.63 43.79 2.26
CA LYS A 16 -51.29 43.46 3.54
C LYS A 16 -50.27 43.43 4.68
N ASN A 17 -50.49 44.30 5.66
CA ASN A 17 -49.70 44.46 6.88
C ASN A 17 -49.98 43.35 7.92
N ASN A 18 -49.06 43.14 8.87
CA ASN A 18 -49.31 43.40 10.31
C ASN A 18 -48.17 42.83 11.20
N ASP A 19 -47.39 43.75 11.76
CA ASP A 19 -47.06 43.94 13.18
C ASP A 19 -46.60 42.82 14.13
N SER A 20 -45.65 43.28 14.96
CA SER A 20 -45.37 42.94 16.35
C SER A 20 -44.45 41.76 16.68
N CYS A 21 -43.30 42.17 17.20
CA CYS A 21 -42.54 41.52 18.26
C CYS A 21 -43.43 40.79 19.28
N ASP A 22 -43.13 39.53 19.55
CA ASP A 22 -42.61 39.07 20.85
C ASP A 22 -42.44 37.54 20.82
N THR A 23 -41.26 37.03 21.20
CA THR A 23 -41.07 35.58 21.38
C THR A 23 -40.18 35.35 22.60
N PRO A 24 -40.55 34.44 23.54
CA PRO A 24 -40.01 34.51 24.89
C PRO A 24 -38.58 33.98 25.01
N ILE A 25 -37.83 34.57 25.93
CA ILE A 25 -36.57 34.01 26.45
C ILE A 25 -36.86 32.65 27.10
N THR A 26 -36.50 31.53 26.46
CA THR A 26 -36.20 30.27 27.17
C THR A 26 -35.41 29.31 26.28
N CYS A 27 -34.09 29.27 26.45
CA CYS A 27 -33.26 28.05 26.52
C CYS A 27 -31.78 28.41 26.35
N GLN A 28 -31.15 28.87 27.44
CA GLN A 28 -29.69 28.75 27.56
C GLN A 28 -29.33 27.26 27.66
N ARG A 29 -29.15 26.59 26.52
CA ARG A 29 -28.48 25.29 26.48
C ARG A 29 -27.07 25.50 27.02
N ARG A 30 -26.82 25.10 28.27
CA ARG A 30 -25.47 24.99 28.84
C ARG A 30 -24.66 24.06 27.95
N ILE A 31 -23.87 24.63 27.04
CA ILE A 31 -22.89 23.90 26.25
C ILE A 31 -21.87 23.35 27.24
N ASN A 32 -21.90 22.04 27.46
CA ASN A 32 -20.92 21.39 28.30
C ASN A 32 -19.57 21.42 27.58
N TRP A 33 -18.70 22.36 27.97
CA TRP A 33 -17.42 22.60 27.34
C TRP A 33 -16.54 21.34 27.26
N LYS A 34 -16.68 20.38 28.20
CA LYS A 34 -15.98 19.09 28.14
C LYS A 34 -16.45 18.20 26.98
N VAL A 35 -17.71 18.33 26.54
CA VAL A 35 -18.24 17.62 25.36
C VAL A 35 -17.74 18.27 24.08
N GLU A 36 -17.71 19.61 24.02
CA GLU A 36 -17.26 20.33 22.84
C GLU A 36 -15.76 20.16 22.59
N MET A 37 -14.93 20.23 23.64
CA MET A 37 -13.50 19.92 23.57
C MET A 37 -13.22 18.48 23.12
N ARG A 38 -14.07 17.50 23.51
CA ARG A 38 -13.94 16.11 23.02
C ARG A 38 -14.25 15.96 21.53
N LYS A 39 -15.16 16.77 20.97
CA LYS A 39 -15.41 16.80 19.51
C LYS A 39 -14.22 17.39 18.75
N MET A 40 -13.61 18.46 19.26
CA MET A 40 -12.43 19.08 18.63
C MET A 40 -11.18 18.18 18.63
N VAL A 41 -11.06 17.26 19.60
CA VAL A 41 -9.96 16.27 19.63
C VAL A 41 -10.17 15.12 18.62
N LEU A 42 -11.38 14.94 18.08
CA LEU A 42 -11.69 13.89 17.10
C LEU A 42 -11.49 14.30 15.63
N THR A 43 -11.41 15.59 15.31
CA THR A 43 -11.10 16.07 13.96
C THR A 43 -9.60 16.00 13.67
N LYS A 44 -9.09 14.77 13.51
CA LYS A 44 -7.81 14.56 12.81
C LYS A 44 -7.90 15.22 11.44
N LEU A 45 -7.20 16.35 11.27
CA LEU A 45 -7.12 17.07 10.00
C LEU A 45 -6.84 16.05 8.88
N PRO A 46 -7.66 16.01 7.82
CA PRO A 46 -7.46 15.04 6.75
C PRO A 46 -6.09 15.33 6.11
N ILE A 47 -5.14 14.42 6.32
CA ILE A 47 -3.84 14.47 5.65
C ILE A 47 -4.14 14.51 4.16
N LYS A 48 -3.94 15.69 3.53
CA LYS A 48 -4.13 15.89 2.09
C LYS A 48 -3.10 15.03 1.35
N LYS A 49 -3.46 13.77 1.11
CA LYS A 49 -2.72 12.86 0.24
C LYS A 49 -2.79 13.46 -1.16
N THR A 50 -1.74 14.17 -1.56
CA THR A 50 -1.59 14.69 -2.92
C THR A 50 -1.85 13.56 -3.91
N ALA A 51 -2.86 13.76 -4.77
CA ALA A 51 -3.27 12.74 -5.72
C ALA A 51 -2.06 12.33 -6.59
N PRO A 52 -1.82 11.03 -6.80
CA PRO A 52 -0.74 10.60 -7.68
C PRO A 52 -1.06 11.05 -9.11
N ARG A 53 -0.18 11.87 -9.71
CA ARG A 53 -0.30 12.29 -11.12
C ARG A 53 -0.59 11.09 -12.03
N LEU A 54 -1.59 11.23 -12.90
CA LEU A 54 -2.25 10.14 -13.63
C LEU A 54 -1.34 9.30 -14.56
N ASN A 55 -0.15 9.79 -14.92
CA ASN A 55 0.82 9.01 -15.72
C ASN A 55 1.64 7.99 -14.91
N LYS A 56 1.42 7.86 -13.60
CA LYS A 56 2.09 6.85 -12.76
C LYS A 56 1.32 5.52 -12.76
N SER A 57 1.59 4.71 -13.80
CA SER A 57 1.11 3.31 -13.91
C SER A 57 1.17 2.58 -12.57
N ILE A 58 0.01 2.15 -12.07
CA ILE A 58 -0.15 1.63 -10.71
C ILE A 58 0.47 0.23 -10.62
N LYS A 59 1.71 0.16 -10.12
CA LYS A 59 2.39 -1.12 -9.87
C LYS A 59 2.95 -1.26 -8.45
N SER A 60 2.96 -2.51 -8.02
CA SER A 60 2.98 -2.98 -6.63
C SER A 60 4.17 -2.47 -5.80
N LYS A 61 3.88 -1.84 -4.65
CA LYS A 61 4.84 -1.57 -3.56
C LYS A 61 5.25 -2.82 -2.75
N ASN A 62 4.61 -3.97 -2.98
CA ASN A 62 4.79 -5.16 -2.14
C ASN A 62 6.09 -5.90 -2.52
N ILE A 63 7.22 -5.38 -2.04
CA ILE A 63 8.58 -5.87 -2.32
C ILE A 63 8.70 -7.39 -2.12
N PRO A 64 8.24 -7.98 -0.99
CA PRO A 64 8.36 -9.42 -0.78
C PRO A 64 7.52 -10.25 -1.75
N LYS A 65 6.27 -9.86 -2.01
CA LYS A 65 5.40 -10.55 -2.99
C LYS A 65 6.01 -10.54 -4.38
N ASN A 66 6.61 -9.43 -4.77
CA ASN A 66 7.29 -9.28 -6.05
C ASN A 66 8.51 -10.22 -6.14
N ILE A 67 9.36 -10.28 -5.10
CA ILE A 67 10.51 -11.21 -4.99
C ILE A 67 10.06 -12.67 -5.11
N SER A 68 9.13 -13.10 -4.26
CA SER A 68 8.74 -14.51 -4.21
C SER A 68 8.10 -14.97 -5.52
N LYS A 69 7.33 -14.08 -6.18
CA LYS A 69 6.73 -14.35 -7.49
C LYS A 69 7.79 -14.55 -8.57
N VAL A 70 8.80 -13.67 -8.66
CA VAL A 70 9.83 -13.79 -9.72
C VAL A 70 10.74 -14.99 -9.49
N ILE A 71 11.16 -15.29 -8.25
CA ILE A 71 11.95 -16.49 -7.93
C ILE A 71 11.17 -17.75 -8.34
N THR A 72 9.92 -17.89 -7.89
CA THR A 72 9.07 -19.05 -8.21
C THR A 72 8.87 -19.19 -9.72
N GLN A 73 8.60 -18.08 -10.43
CA GLN A 73 8.45 -18.09 -11.89
C GLN A 73 9.74 -18.48 -12.62
N GLN A 74 10.90 -18.06 -12.13
CA GLN A 74 12.18 -18.42 -12.74
C GLN A 74 12.55 -19.89 -12.49
N ILE A 75 12.28 -20.43 -11.29
CA ILE A 75 12.44 -21.86 -11.00
C ILE A 75 11.56 -22.69 -11.94
N LEU A 76 10.27 -22.35 -12.08
CA LEU A 76 9.33 -23.09 -12.94
C LEU A 76 9.64 -22.97 -14.43
N LYS A 77 10.45 -21.99 -14.85
CA LYS A 77 10.98 -21.84 -16.21
C LYS A 77 12.33 -22.54 -16.43
N GLY A 78 12.90 -23.18 -15.42
CA GLY A 78 14.14 -23.95 -15.53
C GLY A 78 15.44 -23.15 -15.45
N TYR A 79 15.40 -21.82 -15.20
CA TYR A 79 16.60 -20.96 -15.12
C TYR A 79 17.60 -21.32 -14.00
N TYR A 80 17.24 -22.27 -13.13
CA TYR A 80 18.03 -22.70 -11.99
C TYR A 80 18.25 -24.21 -11.94
N ASN A 81 18.00 -24.94 -13.04
CA ASN A 81 18.18 -26.40 -13.08
C ASN A 81 19.59 -26.81 -12.62
N ASP A 82 20.63 -26.11 -13.07
CA ASP A 82 22.03 -26.37 -12.72
C ASP A 82 22.36 -26.10 -11.23
N LEU A 83 21.51 -25.35 -10.52
CA LEU A 83 21.64 -25.08 -9.08
C LEU A 83 20.87 -26.08 -8.21
N ILE A 84 20.04 -26.95 -8.81
CA ILE A 84 19.21 -27.92 -8.09
C ILE A 84 20.00 -29.22 -7.91
N GLN A 85 20.51 -29.43 -6.70
CA GLN A 85 21.32 -30.59 -6.32
C GLN A 85 20.50 -31.75 -5.74
N CYS A 86 19.18 -31.61 -5.65
CA CYS A 86 18.25 -32.66 -5.23
C CYS A 86 17.42 -33.16 -6.43
N ASN A 87 16.58 -34.18 -6.24
CA ASN A 87 15.73 -34.70 -7.31
C ASN A 87 14.84 -33.58 -7.90
N LEU A 88 15.08 -33.23 -9.17
CA LEU A 88 14.42 -32.13 -9.86
C LEU A 88 12.88 -32.28 -9.89
N LYS A 89 12.36 -33.50 -10.12
CA LYS A 89 10.91 -33.76 -10.13
C LYS A 89 10.29 -33.48 -8.74
N THR A 90 10.95 -33.95 -7.68
CA THR A 90 10.54 -33.72 -6.29
C THR A 90 10.61 -32.23 -5.94
N PHE A 91 11.68 -31.53 -6.33
CA PHE A 91 11.84 -30.10 -6.09
C PHE A 91 10.78 -29.25 -6.80
N ILE A 92 10.53 -29.51 -8.09
CA ILE A 92 9.47 -28.80 -8.84
C ILE A 92 8.09 -29.10 -8.25
N SER A 93 7.83 -30.32 -7.76
CA SER A 93 6.60 -30.65 -7.02
C SER A 93 6.48 -29.85 -5.71
N PHE A 94 7.56 -29.76 -4.92
CA PHE A 94 7.62 -28.93 -3.71
C PHE A 94 7.36 -27.45 -4.01
N ILE A 95 7.93 -26.89 -5.07
CA ILE A 95 7.69 -25.49 -5.49
C ILE A 95 6.25 -25.29 -5.97
N LYS A 96 5.66 -26.24 -6.71
CA LYS A 96 4.25 -26.19 -7.12
C LYS A 96 3.29 -26.27 -5.93
N LYS A 97 3.56 -27.12 -4.93
CA LYS A 97 2.81 -27.17 -3.66
C LYS A 97 2.90 -25.83 -2.91
N ASN A 98 4.09 -25.23 -2.89
CA ASN A 98 4.35 -23.92 -2.28
C ASN A 98 4.12 -22.73 -3.24
N LYS A 99 3.35 -22.86 -4.33
CA LYS A 99 3.11 -21.75 -5.28
C LYS A 99 2.53 -20.47 -4.63
N ASN A 100 1.93 -20.62 -3.46
CA ASN A 100 1.37 -19.54 -2.63
C ASN A 100 2.41 -18.84 -1.73
N ILE A 101 3.73 -18.94 -2.00
CA ILE A 101 4.73 -18.01 -1.46
C ILE A 101 4.49 -16.62 -2.06
N LEU A 102 3.46 -15.92 -1.57
CA LEU A 102 3.07 -14.58 -2.01
C LEU A 102 3.39 -13.51 -0.96
N ASN A 103 3.98 -13.89 0.17
CA ASN A 103 4.30 -13.01 1.27
C ASN A 103 5.69 -13.35 1.86
N LEU A 104 6.26 -12.39 2.60
CA LEU A 104 7.56 -12.58 3.25
C LEU A 104 7.56 -13.71 4.29
N PRO A 105 6.54 -13.86 5.17
CA PRO A 105 6.59 -14.88 6.22
C PRO A 105 6.68 -16.31 5.67
N SER A 106 5.93 -16.63 4.60
CA SER A 106 6.04 -17.94 3.93
C SER A 106 7.40 -18.11 3.25
N LEU A 107 7.95 -17.06 2.63
CA LEU A 107 9.29 -17.13 2.03
C LEU A 107 10.35 -17.40 3.11
N LEU A 108 10.34 -16.65 4.20
CA LEU A 108 11.26 -16.83 5.33
C LEU A 108 11.09 -18.20 6.02
N ARG A 109 9.88 -18.76 6.05
CA ARG A 109 9.64 -20.12 6.57
C ARG A 109 10.35 -21.18 5.73
N LEU A 110 10.34 -21.06 4.40
CA LEU A 110 11.06 -21.99 3.51
C LEU A 110 12.59 -21.72 3.46
N ILE A 111 13.02 -20.53 3.89
CA ILE A 111 14.44 -20.19 4.09
C ILE A 111 14.96 -20.68 5.45
N LYS A 112 14.12 -21.20 6.35
CA LYS A 112 14.60 -21.81 7.61
C LYS A 112 14.92 -23.30 7.42
N PRO A 113 15.91 -23.84 8.15
CA PRO A 113 16.16 -25.27 8.23
C PRO A 113 14.90 -26.02 8.70
N HIS A 114 14.71 -27.22 8.17
CA HIS A 114 13.59 -28.10 8.55
C HIS A 114 14.07 -29.31 9.34
N LYS A 115 13.26 -29.83 10.27
CA LYS A 115 13.63 -30.97 11.13
C LYS A 115 13.79 -32.28 10.34
N ASN A 116 12.86 -32.58 9.44
CA ASN A 116 12.97 -33.73 8.53
C ASN A 116 14.08 -33.46 7.48
N PRO A 117 15.06 -34.37 7.31
CA PRO A 117 16.23 -34.17 6.45
C PRO A 117 15.90 -34.10 4.94
N GLU A 118 14.93 -34.87 4.46
CA GLU A 118 14.49 -34.84 3.05
C GLU A 118 13.90 -33.46 2.70
N VAL A 119 13.02 -32.97 3.56
CA VAL A 119 12.43 -31.63 3.42
C VAL A 119 13.50 -30.55 3.59
N ASN A 120 14.48 -30.77 4.46
CA ASN A 120 15.61 -29.85 4.65
C ASN A 120 16.50 -29.74 3.41
N SER A 121 16.71 -30.84 2.67
CA SER A 121 17.40 -30.84 1.36
C SER A 121 16.67 -29.96 0.33
N LEU A 122 15.34 -30.08 0.25
CA LEU A 122 14.51 -29.23 -0.61
C LEU A 122 14.58 -27.75 -0.19
N HIS A 123 14.50 -27.47 1.12
CA HIS A 123 14.69 -26.13 1.67
C HIS A 123 16.09 -25.59 1.35
N GLN A 124 17.15 -26.39 1.48
CA GLN A 124 18.53 -25.98 1.19
C GLN A 124 18.73 -25.63 -0.28
N CYS A 125 18.15 -26.40 -1.22
CA CYS A 125 18.15 -26.04 -2.64
C CYS A 125 17.39 -24.72 -2.89
N PHE A 126 16.23 -24.54 -2.26
CA PHE A 126 15.48 -23.28 -2.35
C PHE A 126 16.27 -22.09 -1.79
N ARG A 127 16.97 -22.27 -0.64
CA ARG A 127 17.87 -21.26 -0.06
C ARG A 127 18.98 -20.85 -1.02
N LYS A 128 19.68 -21.82 -1.63
CA LYS A 128 20.75 -21.55 -2.61
C LYS A 128 20.24 -20.72 -3.79
N ILE A 129 19.08 -21.08 -4.35
CA ILE A 129 18.45 -20.35 -5.47
C ILE A 129 18.04 -18.93 -5.06
N CYS A 130 17.39 -18.76 -3.89
CA CYS A 130 17.02 -17.45 -3.40
C CYS A 130 18.25 -16.55 -3.18
N TRP A 131 19.31 -17.08 -2.57
CA TRP A 131 20.57 -16.36 -2.38
C TRP A 131 21.20 -15.95 -3.71
N TYR A 132 21.27 -16.86 -4.69
CA TYR A 132 21.78 -16.58 -6.02
C TYR A 132 20.99 -15.46 -6.71
N PHE A 133 19.65 -15.56 -6.73
CA PHE A 133 18.79 -14.52 -7.30
C PHE A 133 19.00 -13.16 -6.62
N ILE A 134 18.98 -13.11 -5.29
CA ILE A 134 19.11 -11.86 -4.52
C ILE A 134 20.51 -11.24 -4.71
N LYS A 135 21.55 -12.07 -4.79
CA LYS A 135 22.93 -11.62 -4.99
C LYS A 135 23.18 -11.13 -6.42
N LYS A 136 22.79 -11.90 -7.44
CA LYS A 136 23.17 -11.68 -8.86
C LYS A 136 22.10 -11.02 -9.73
N GLN A 137 20.83 -11.39 -9.57
CA GLN A 137 19.76 -11.04 -10.53
C GLN A 137 18.85 -9.91 -10.04
N TYR A 138 18.75 -9.70 -8.72
CA TYR A 138 17.77 -8.79 -8.13
C TYR A 138 17.95 -7.32 -8.54
N VAL A 139 19.18 -6.83 -8.69
CA VAL A 139 19.45 -5.44 -9.07
C VAL A 139 18.90 -5.18 -10.49
N THR A 140 19.28 -6.02 -11.45
CA THR A 140 18.77 -6.01 -12.83
C THR A 140 17.25 -6.16 -12.86
N TYR A 141 16.68 -7.07 -12.06
CA TYR A 141 15.23 -7.21 -11.92
C TYR A 141 14.57 -5.91 -11.43
N VAL A 142 15.17 -5.20 -10.46
CA VAL A 142 14.59 -3.97 -9.90
C VAL A 142 14.54 -2.85 -10.94
N PHE A 143 15.64 -2.62 -11.67
CA PHE A 143 15.70 -1.54 -12.66
C PHE A 143 14.96 -1.86 -13.97
N ASN A 144 14.90 -3.12 -14.38
CA ASN A 144 14.14 -3.54 -15.58
C ASN A 144 12.64 -3.74 -15.30
N SER A 145 12.21 -3.71 -14.03
CA SER A 145 10.81 -3.79 -13.64
C SER A 145 10.19 -2.40 -13.48
N LYS A 146 8.88 -2.30 -13.77
CA LYS A 146 8.07 -1.11 -13.49
C LYS A 146 7.77 -0.98 -11.98
N ILE A 147 8.81 -0.83 -11.17
CA ILE A 147 8.78 -0.67 -9.71
C ILE A 147 8.75 0.82 -9.35
N LYS A 148 7.98 1.18 -8.32
CA LYS A 148 7.78 2.59 -7.93
C LYS A 148 8.95 3.23 -7.20
N ASP A 149 9.72 2.45 -6.44
CA ASP A 149 10.82 2.92 -5.60
C ASP A 149 11.97 1.90 -5.63
N PRO A 150 12.91 2.03 -6.58
CA PRO A 150 14.09 1.17 -6.67
C PRO A 150 14.97 1.23 -5.42
N GLN A 151 15.07 2.38 -4.76
CA GLN A 151 15.95 2.58 -3.62
C GLN A 151 15.48 1.78 -2.39
N TRP A 152 14.19 1.82 -2.09
CA TRP A 152 13.59 0.96 -1.06
C TRP A 152 13.79 -0.53 -1.35
N HIS A 153 13.69 -0.92 -2.63
CA HIS A 153 13.97 -2.30 -3.03
C HIS A 153 15.44 -2.70 -2.79
N LEU A 154 16.41 -1.83 -3.08
CA LEU A 154 17.83 -2.09 -2.83
C LEU A 154 18.18 -2.12 -1.34
N GLN A 155 17.60 -1.23 -0.53
CA GLN A 155 17.72 -1.29 0.95
C GLN A 155 17.17 -2.62 1.48
N TYR A 156 15.99 -3.02 0.99
CA TYR A 156 15.34 -4.26 1.38
C TYR A 156 16.13 -5.52 0.96
N ARG A 157 16.72 -5.52 -0.24
CA ARG A 157 17.68 -6.55 -0.69
C ARG A 157 18.83 -6.70 0.29
N ASN A 158 19.43 -5.59 0.72
CA ASN A 158 20.57 -5.60 1.62
C ASN A 158 20.18 -6.13 3.02
N ALA A 159 18.97 -5.82 3.50
CA ALA A 159 18.42 -6.42 4.71
C ALA A 159 18.25 -7.95 4.57
N ILE A 160 17.69 -8.44 3.46
CA ILE A 160 17.56 -9.89 3.21
C ILE A 160 18.95 -10.56 3.09
N LEU A 161 19.93 -9.94 2.43
CA LEU A 161 21.28 -10.50 2.30
C LEU A 161 21.96 -10.68 3.66
N LYS A 162 21.67 -9.85 4.66
CA LYS A 162 22.12 -10.07 6.04
C LYS A 162 21.47 -11.32 6.65
N ILE A 163 20.17 -11.52 6.44
CA ILE A 163 19.45 -12.72 6.91
C ILE A 163 20.07 -14.00 6.32
N PHE A 164 20.33 -14.03 5.00
CA PHE A 164 20.94 -15.19 4.33
C PHE A 164 22.43 -15.43 4.66
N ARG A 165 23.11 -14.51 5.35
CA ARG A 165 24.48 -14.77 5.86
C ARG A 165 24.46 -15.50 7.20
N ASN A 166 23.32 -15.53 7.89
CA ASN A 166 23.18 -16.01 9.26
C ASN A 166 22.36 -17.33 9.34
N ILE A 167 22.16 -18.04 8.21
CA ILE A 167 21.33 -19.26 8.06
C ILE A 167 21.97 -20.26 7.07
#